data_AF-A0A0B8P025-F1
#
_entry.id   AF-A0A0B8P025-F1
#
_cell.length_a   1.000
_cell.length_b   1.000
_cell.length_c   1.000
_cell.angle_alpha   90.00
_cell.angle_beta   90.00
_cell.angle_gamma   90.00
#
_symmetry.space_group_name_H-M   'P 1'
#
loop_
_entity.id
_entity.type
_entity.pdbx_description
1 polymer ?
#
loop_
_entity_poly.entity_id
_entity_poly.type
_entity_poly.pdbx_seq_one_letter_code
_entity_poly.pdbx_strand_id
1 'polypeptide(L)' 'MQITSFTDYAIRTLIYLAALKEGELTNITQVSEVFDISRNHMVKIVNKLGQKALSRPSAARMAVSA' A
#
# COMPACT_ATOMS: atom_id res chain seq x y z
N MET A 1 10.45 -0.67 21.69
CA MET A 1 9.67 -0.31 20.49
C MET A 1 9.12 -1.58 19.87
N GLN A 2 7.81 -1.69 19.66
CA GLN A 2 7.17 -2.85 19.03
C GLN A 2 6.74 -2.45 17.62
N ILE A 3 7.41 -2.96 16.59
CA ILE A 3 6.94 -2.80 15.21
C ILE A 3 5.78 -3.78 15.04
N THR A 4 4.56 -3.25 15.03
CA THR A 4 3.38 -4.08 14.75
C THR A 4 3.40 -4.55 13.30
N SER A 5 2.77 -5.70 12.99
CA SER A 5 2.64 -6.18 11.61
C SER A 5 2.05 -5.10 10.69
N PHE A 6 1.18 -4.25 11.22
CA PHE A 6 0.63 -3.11 10.49
C PHE A 6 1.73 -2.15 9.99
N THR A 7 2.70 -1.80 10.83
CA THR A 7 3.80 -0.91 10.48
C THR A 7 4.74 -1.55 9.46
N ASP A 8 5.03 -2.85 9.60
CA ASP A 8 5.85 -3.60 8.64
C ASP A 8 5.22 -3.60 7.25
N TYR A 9 3.94 -4.01 7.15
CA TYR A 9 3.22 -4.01 5.87
C TYR A 9 3.03 -2.60 5.30
N ALA A 10 2.82 -1.58 6.14
CA ALA A 10 2.75 -0.20 5.67
C ALA A 10 4.04 0.24 4.98
N ILE A 11 5.20 -0.09 5.55
CA ILE A 11 6.50 0.24 4.98
C ILE A 11 6.74 -0.57 3.69
N ARG A 12 6.44 -1.88 3.70
CA ARG A 12 6.55 -2.73 2.49
C ARG A 12 5.69 -2.22 1.34
N THR A 13 4.45 -1.82 1.62
CA THR A 13 3.55 -1.22 0.61
C THR A 13 4.13 0.08 0.06
N LEU A 14 4.70 0.95 0.89
CA LEU A 14 5.33 2.19 0.40
C LEU A 14 6.55 1.90 -0.50
N ILE A 15 7.39 0.94 -0.13
CA ILE A 15 8.54 0.50 -0.93
C ILE A 15 8.06 -0.07 -2.27
N TYR A 16 7.05 -0.92 -2.25
CA TYR A 16 6.46 -1.51 -3.44
C TYR A 16 5.92 -0.44 -4.40
N LEU A 17 5.15 0.52 -3.88
CA LEU A 17 4.62 1.64 -4.69
C LEU A 17 5.72 2.55 -5.26
N ALA A 18 6.84 2.70 -4.54
CA ALA A 18 8.00 3.44 -5.02
C ALA A 18 8.76 2.68 -6.11
N ALA A 19 8.77 1.34 -6.07
CA ALA A 19 9.45 0.48 -7.04
C ALA A 19 8.67 0.27 -8.35
N LEU A 20 7.38 0.63 -8.42
CA LEU A 20 6.60 0.59 -9.66
C LEU A 20 7.23 1.47 -10.74
N LYS A 21 7.20 1.03 -12.00
CA LYS A 21 7.69 1.81 -13.15
C LYS A 21 6.76 2.98 -13.46
N GLU A 22 7.29 4.07 -13.98
CA GLU A 22 6.46 5.25 -14.34
C GLU A 22 5.28 4.83 -15.23
N GLY A 23 4.07 5.26 -14.87
CA GLY A 23 2.82 4.88 -15.55
C GLY A 23 2.24 3.52 -15.13
N GLU A 24 2.95 2.72 -14.34
CA GLU A 24 2.45 1.44 -13.81
C GLU A 24 1.52 1.69 -12.61
N LEU A 25 0.35 1.06 -12.67
CA LEU A 25 -0.66 1.08 -11.63
C LEU A 25 -0.75 -0.31 -10.99
N THR A 26 -0.99 -0.32 -9.68
CA THR A 26 -1.30 -1.55 -8.95
C THR A 26 -2.62 -1.39 -8.22
N ASN A 27 -3.24 -2.51 -7.82
CA ASN A 27 -4.47 -2.53 -7.06
C ASN A 27 -4.32 -3.30 -5.74
N ILE A 28 -5.28 -3.12 -4.84
CA ILE A 28 -5.28 -3.73 -3.50
C ILE A 28 -5.16 -5.25 -3.58
N THR A 29 -5.83 -5.89 -4.54
CA THR A 29 -5.82 -7.35 -4.70
C THR A 29 -4.43 -7.87 -5.03
N GLN A 30 -3.77 -7.26 -6.02
CA GLN A 30 -2.40 -7.62 -6.42
C GLN A 30 -1.42 -7.48 -5.26
N VAL A 31 -1.46 -6.35 -4.54
CA VAL A 31 -0.53 -6.13 -3.42
C VAL A 31 -0.82 -7.08 -2.25
N SER A 32 -2.09 -7.45 -2.06
CA SER A 32 -2.49 -8.43 -1.03
C SER A 32 -1.95 -9.83 -1.35
N GLU A 33 -1.98 -10.23 -2.61
CA GLU A 33 -1.42 -11.50 -3.09
C GLU A 33 0.12 -11.52 -2.98
N VAL A 34 0.78 -10.43 -3.37
CA VAL A 34 2.26 -10.30 -3.30
C VAL A 34 2.77 -10.42 -1.87
N PHE A 35 2.02 -9.91 -0.89
CA PHE A 35 2.41 -9.95 0.52
C PHE A 35 1.73 -11.07 1.32
N ASP A 36 0.94 -11.93 0.69
CA ASP A 36 0.20 -13.02 1.31
C ASP A 36 -0.62 -12.57 2.54
N ILE A 37 -1.35 -11.46 2.39
CA ILE A 37 -2.26 -10.95 3.44
C ILE A 37 -3.67 -10.79 2.91
N SER A 38 -4.65 -10.84 3.83
CA SER A 38 -6.04 -10.61 3.45
C SER A 38 -6.25 -9.21 2.85
N ARG A 39 -7.12 -9.13 1.82
CA ARG A 39 -7.56 -7.86 1.21
C ARG A 39 -8.03 -6.86 2.26
N ASN A 40 -8.77 -7.31 3.27
CA ASN A 40 -9.25 -6.46 4.36
C ASN A 40 -8.12 -5.83 5.19
N HIS A 41 -7.02 -6.57 5.42
CA HIS A 41 -5.85 -6.02 6.11
C HIS A 41 -5.16 -4.97 5.23
N MET A 42 -4.97 -5.26 3.95
CA MET A 42 -4.38 -4.32 2.99
C MET A 42 -5.19 -3.03 2.86
N VAL A 43 -6.52 -3.12 2.78
CA VAL A 43 -7.42 -1.94 2.77
C VAL A 43 -7.18 -1.05 3.99
N LYS A 44 -7.05 -1.62 5.20
CA LYS A 44 -6.77 -0.86 6.42
C LYS A 44 -5.41 -0.14 6.36
N ILE A 45 -4.40 -0.83 5.85
CA ILE A 45 -3.04 -0.28 5.68
C ILE A 45 -3.08 0.90 4.71
N VAL A 46 -3.66 0.70 3.53
CA VAL A 46 -3.75 1.70 2.46
C VAL A 46 -4.57 2.91 2.90
N ASN A 47 -5.73 2.71 3.50
CA ASN A 47 -6.56 3.82 3.99
C ASN A 47 -5.81 4.68 5.02
N LYS A 48 -5.04 4.05 5.91
CA LYS A 48 -4.21 4.78 6.89
C LYS A 48 -3.05 5.52 6.22
N LEU A 49 -2.43 4.91 5.22
CA LEU A 49 -1.38 5.53 4.42
C LEU A 49 -1.92 6.74 3.66
N GLY A 50 -3.06 6.61 2.97
CA GLY A 50 -3.70 7.70 2.23
C GLY A 50 -4.09 8.90 3.11
N GLN A 51 -4.59 8.66 4.33
CA GLN A 51 -4.88 9.73 5.29
C GLN A 51 -3.64 10.52 5.74
N LYS A 52 -2.45 9.91 5.74
CA LYS A 52 -1.19 10.56 6.14
C LYS A 52 -0.36 11.07 4.95
N ALA A 53 -0.52 10.49 3.76
CA ALA A 53 0.33 10.70 2.60
C ALA A 53 -0.23 11.69 1.56
N LEU A 54 -1.27 12.48 1.91
CA LEU A 54 -1.91 13.48 1.02
C LEU A 54 -0.94 14.56 0.46
N SER A 55 0.35 14.52 0.78
CA SER A 55 1.40 15.38 0.22
C SER A 55 2.35 14.70 -0.78
N ARG A 56 2.19 13.40 -1.12
CA ARG A 56 3.12 12.69 -2.04
C ARG A 56 2.44 11.78 -3.08
N PRO A 57 3.00 11.70 -4.30
CA PRO A 57 2.40 11.01 -5.46
C PRO A 57 2.35 9.48 -5.35
N SER A 58 3.04 8.85 -4.39
CA SER A 58 3.11 7.39 -4.30
C SER A 58 1.78 6.71 -3.98
N ALA A 59 0.89 7.37 -3.22
CA ALA A 59 -0.45 6.86 -2.94
C ALA A 59 -1.40 6.94 -4.16
N ALA A 60 -1.15 7.85 -5.10
CA ALA A 60 -1.96 8.02 -6.31
C ALA A 60 -1.71 6.92 -7.37
N ARG A 61 -0.59 6.19 -7.27
CA ARG A 61 -0.22 5.08 -8.18
C ARG A 61 -0.92 3.77 -7.84
N MET A 62 -1.52 3.70 -6.67
CA MET A 62 -2.47 2.65 -6.37
C MET A 62 -3.81 3.08 -6.95
N ALA A 63 -4.16 2.50 -8.10
CA ALA A 63 -5.52 2.63 -8.60
C ALA A 63 -6.41 1.98 -7.54
N VAL A 64 -7.12 2.81 -6.79
CA VAL A 64 -8.20 2.38 -5.90
C VAL A 64 -9.34 1.92 -6.80
N SER A 65 -9.13 0.84 -7.55
CA SER A 65 -10.21 0.04 -8.07
C SER A 65 -10.75 -0.73 -6.88
N ALA A 66 -11.72 -0.09 -6.21
CA ALA A 66 -12.69 -0.76 -5.37
C ALA A 66 -13.34 -1.90 -6.17
#